data_AF-A0AAV2JC32-F1
#
_entry.id   AF-A0AAV2JC32-F1
#
_cell.length_a   1.000
_cell.length_b   1.000
_cell.length_c   1.000
_cell.angle_alpha   90.00
_cell.angle_beta   90.00
_cell.angle_gamma   90.00
#
_symmetry.space_group_name_H-M   'P 1'
#
loop_
_entity.id
_entity.type
_entity.pdbx_description
1 polymer ?
#
loop_
_entity_poly.entity_id
_entity_poly.type
_entity_poly.pdbx_seq_one_letter_code
_entity_poly.pdbx_strand_id
1 'polypeptide(L)'
;MGTSVSRIASARDTLLLLLKSLPMGCFFNIYSFGSTFEQIFPESVKYSQKTMEEALKKVENMKANLGGTEILAPLKRIYSQACIPNQRDSFSFVLFVFTDGEVGNTKEVTNLVKSNAAAHRCFSFGIGEGASTALINGLAKEGGGHAQFISGNDRMQPKVIQSLRFAMQPAVVDISVNWDLPKGVSATVLSLPLTSIFQGQRSLLYVQLTGKSKKEAEGCVTVKYSLAGHPTENKLNFSLQPVEDTGLTVHRLAARSLIRSLEQEKEDTSHKKVDAAKKKVIDLSVQSGVSSSFTAFIAVNKTSGEAIQGPLLRRNVPLPMMMSCSMPVPTRSMPNSCRMRRCVPMFMQMDCVASPPPPPPVVFQSAACNAFDCDDMMADECMVEESSMPAKPKPERDPLLELVCLQKASGCWELEPELAKTLSQTSQDLQDKQPSMANKEVWATIVALVWLHGLKADAKDEWELLVMKAATWLRSQNAVGLSECVEAANALLGCSVQKDALGL
;
A
#
# COMPACT_ATOMS: atom_id res chain seq x y z
N MET A 1 -8.34 -25.14 -19.22
CA MET A 1 -7.54 -25.30 -17.99
C MET A 1 -6.72 -24.03 -17.82
N GLY A 2 -7.07 -23.16 -16.87
CA GLY A 2 -6.36 -21.89 -16.67
C GLY A 2 -5.00 -22.15 -16.02
N THR A 3 -3.93 -21.69 -16.66
CA THR A 3 -2.61 -21.65 -16.03
C THR A 3 -2.68 -20.66 -14.86
N SER A 4 -2.42 -21.12 -13.64
CA SER A 4 -2.37 -20.23 -12.48
C SER A 4 -1.19 -19.27 -12.66
N VAL A 5 -1.47 -18.03 -13.06
CA VAL A 5 -0.46 -16.97 -13.16
C VAL A 5 0.18 -16.80 -11.78
N SER A 6 1.51 -16.86 -11.70
CA SER A 6 2.20 -16.68 -10.42
C SER A 6 1.87 -15.31 -9.81
N ARG A 7 1.83 -15.21 -8.47
CA ARG A 7 1.57 -13.93 -7.76
C ARG A 7 2.47 -12.79 -8.24
N ILE A 8 3.74 -13.09 -8.49
CA ILE A 8 4.72 -12.12 -8.99
C ILE A 8 4.47 -11.70 -10.45
N ALA A 9 3.88 -12.56 -11.28
CA ALA A 9 3.47 -12.18 -12.63
C ALA A 9 2.23 -11.27 -12.58
N SER A 10 1.24 -11.60 -11.75
CA SER A 10 0.06 -10.75 -11.54
C SER A 10 0.45 -9.36 -10.97
N ALA A 11 1.43 -9.30 -10.06
CA ALA A 11 1.96 -8.04 -9.55
C ALA A 11 2.65 -7.21 -10.65
N ARG A 12 3.38 -7.85 -11.58
CA ARG A 12 4.02 -7.18 -12.73
C ARG A 12 2.98 -6.58 -13.68
N ASP A 13 1.94 -7.34 -14.02
CA ASP A 13 0.85 -6.88 -14.89
C ASP A 13 0.10 -5.70 -14.24
N THR A 14 -0.08 -5.76 -12.93
CA THR A 14 -0.70 -4.69 -12.14
C THR A 14 0.17 -3.43 -12.11
N LEU A 15 1.49 -3.57 -11.91
CA LEU A 15 2.42 -2.45 -11.94
C LEU A 15 2.48 -1.79 -13.32
N LEU A 16 2.42 -2.57 -14.40
CA LEU A 16 2.30 -2.07 -15.75
C LEU A 16 1.04 -1.19 -15.89
N LEU A 17 -0.12 -1.70 -15.47
CA LEU A 17 -1.37 -0.97 -15.56
C LEU A 17 -1.34 0.33 -14.73
N LEU A 18 -0.80 0.29 -13.51
CA LEU A 18 -0.58 1.47 -12.67
C LEU A 18 0.31 2.50 -13.37
N LEU A 19 1.47 2.09 -13.86
CA LEU A 19 2.44 2.97 -14.51
C LEU A 19 1.85 3.64 -15.75
N LYS A 20 1.06 2.93 -16.56
CA LYS A 20 0.41 3.52 -17.74
C LYS A 20 -0.73 4.49 -17.34
N SER A 21 -1.38 4.24 -16.21
CA SER A 21 -2.47 5.06 -15.68
C SER A 21 -2.02 6.33 -14.94
N LEU A 22 -0.72 6.49 -14.65
CA LEU A 22 -0.22 7.69 -13.97
C LEU A 22 -0.41 8.96 -14.82
N PRO A 23 -0.81 10.09 -14.20
CA PRO A 23 -0.93 11.37 -14.89
C PRO A 23 0.43 11.92 -15.29
N MET A 24 0.47 12.66 -16.40
CA MET A 24 1.69 13.35 -16.83
C MET A 24 2.16 14.36 -15.79
N GLY A 25 3.47 14.41 -15.54
CA GLY A 25 4.09 15.39 -14.65
C GLY A 25 4.09 15.04 -13.16
N CYS A 26 3.47 13.93 -12.74
CA CYS A 26 3.63 13.43 -11.37
C CYS A 26 5.05 12.89 -11.15
N PHE A 27 5.40 12.59 -9.90
CA PHE A 27 6.66 11.91 -9.56
C PHE A 27 6.35 10.50 -9.08
N PHE A 28 7.25 9.54 -9.34
CA PHE A 28 7.06 8.16 -8.94
C PHE A 28 8.39 7.45 -8.66
N ASN A 29 8.32 6.37 -7.89
CA ASN A 29 9.38 5.38 -7.72
C ASN A 29 8.75 4.02 -7.38
N ILE A 30 9.49 2.93 -7.57
CA ILE A 30 9.04 1.58 -7.26
C ILE A 30 10.07 0.91 -6.38
N TYR A 31 9.58 0.28 -5.31
CA TYR A 31 10.37 -0.45 -4.33
C TYR A 31 9.97 -1.92 -4.36
N SER A 32 10.98 -2.79 -4.43
CA SER A 32 10.84 -4.23 -4.20
C SER A 32 11.40 -4.53 -2.82
N PHE A 33 10.75 -5.41 -2.06
CA PHE A 33 11.23 -5.76 -0.72
C PHE A 33 11.06 -7.25 -0.44
N GLY A 34 11.96 -7.76 0.40
CA GLY A 34 12.00 -9.09 0.98
C GLY A 34 12.75 -9.02 2.31
N SER A 35 13.81 -9.82 2.50
CA SER A 35 14.79 -9.61 3.58
C SER A 35 15.64 -8.34 3.38
N THR A 36 15.84 -7.94 2.13
CA THR A 36 16.45 -6.68 1.72
C THR A 36 15.46 -5.90 0.85
N PHE A 37 15.78 -4.67 0.46
CA PHE A 37 14.96 -3.92 -0.49
C PHE A 37 15.78 -3.31 -1.61
N GLU A 38 15.14 -3.12 -2.75
CA GLU A 38 15.70 -2.49 -3.93
C GLU A 38 14.76 -1.36 -4.37
N GLN A 39 15.32 -0.34 -5.03
CA GLN A 39 14.57 0.78 -5.59
C GLN A 39 14.95 0.96 -7.06
N ILE A 40 13.97 1.21 -7.94
CA ILE A 40 14.23 1.42 -9.37
C ILE A 40 15.06 2.69 -9.59
N PHE A 41 14.73 3.77 -8.88
CA PHE A 41 15.42 5.05 -8.94
C PHE A 41 16.00 5.44 -7.58
N PRO A 42 17.14 6.15 -7.52
CA PRO A 42 17.72 6.64 -6.27
C PRO A 42 16.76 7.52 -5.44
N GLU A 43 15.98 8.33 -6.15
CA GLU A 43 14.94 9.24 -5.67
C GLU A 43 13.74 9.20 -6.64
N SER A 44 12.59 9.73 -6.23
CA SER A 44 11.41 9.80 -7.10
C SER A 44 11.66 10.68 -8.32
N VAL A 45 11.36 10.17 -9.51
CA VAL A 45 11.59 10.85 -10.79
C VAL A 45 10.28 11.33 -11.41
N LYS A 46 10.34 12.39 -12.22
CA LYS A 46 9.19 12.90 -12.96
C LYS A 46 8.73 11.86 -13.99
N TYR A 47 7.43 11.58 -14.00
CA TYR A 47 6.80 10.69 -14.95
C TYR A 47 6.86 11.29 -16.37
N SER A 48 7.57 10.58 -17.25
CA SER A 48 7.83 10.88 -18.65
C SER A 48 7.92 9.58 -19.46
N GLN A 49 7.95 9.67 -20.79
CA GLN A 49 8.13 8.50 -21.67
C GLN A 49 9.39 7.70 -21.27
N LYS A 50 10.53 8.39 -21.18
CA LYS A 50 11.84 7.78 -20.86
C LYS A 50 11.83 7.06 -19.52
N THR A 51 11.38 7.72 -18.46
CA THR A 51 11.38 7.13 -17.10
C THR A 51 10.36 6.00 -16.98
N MET A 52 9.24 6.09 -17.68
CA MET A 52 8.22 5.04 -17.70
C MET A 52 8.73 3.78 -18.40
N GLU A 53 9.40 3.92 -19.56
CA GLU A 53 10.05 2.81 -20.25
C GLU A 53 11.16 2.16 -19.42
N GLU A 54 12.00 2.97 -18.76
CA GLU A 54 13.05 2.45 -17.86
C GLU A 54 12.44 1.63 -16.71
N ALA A 55 11.37 2.14 -16.09
CA ALA A 55 10.66 1.44 -15.03
C ALA A 55 10.03 0.13 -15.53
N LEU A 56 9.34 0.14 -16.67
CA LEU A 56 8.71 -1.04 -17.25
C LEU A 56 9.73 -2.14 -17.58
N LYS A 57 10.91 -1.78 -18.09
CA LYS A 57 11.99 -2.73 -18.35
C LYS A 57 12.48 -3.41 -17.07
N LYS A 58 12.57 -2.68 -15.95
CA LYS A 58 12.92 -3.29 -14.65
C LYS A 58 11.76 -4.13 -14.09
N VAL A 59 10.52 -3.67 -14.21
CA VAL A 59 9.31 -4.40 -13.77
C VAL A 59 9.19 -5.74 -14.49
N GLU A 60 9.40 -5.82 -15.81
CA GLU A 60 9.29 -7.09 -16.56
C GLU A 60 10.25 -8.17 -16.01
N ASN A 61 11.41 -7.74 -15.50
CA ASN A 61 12.47 -8.59 -14.96
C ASN A 61 12.35 -8.90 -13.46
N MET A 62 11.35 -8.35 -12.75
CA MET A 62 11.17 -8.59 -11.31
C MET A 62 10.92 -10.06 -11.00
N LYS A 63 11.59 -10.59 -9.96
CA LYS A 63 11.44 -11.96 -9.48
C LYS A 63 11.21 -11.97 -7.97
N ALA A 64 10.60 -13.03 -7.46
CA ALA A 64 10.42 -13.25 -6.03
C ALA A 64 11.70 -13.86 -5.43
N ASN A 65 12.78 -13.09 -5.37
CA ASN A 65 14.13 -13.56 -4.99
C ASN A 65 14.76 -12.80 -3.81
N LEU A 66 14.03 -11.88 -3.17
CA LEU A 66 14.55 -11.06 -2.06
C LEU A 66 14.44 -11.71 -0.68
N GLY A 67 13.91 -12.94 -0.58
CA GLY A 67 13.79 -13.66 0.70
C GLY A 67 12.52 -13.31 1.47
N GLY A 68 12.66 -12.98 2.76
CA GLY A 68 11.59 -12.81 3.74
C GLY A 68 10.68 -11.59 3.51
N THR A 69 10.23 -10.93 4.57
CA THR A 69 9.27 -9.81 4.46
C THR A 69 9.58 -8.71 5.48
N GLU A 70 10.54 -7.85 5.15
CA GLU A 70 10.99 -6.73 5.99
C GLU A 70 10.59 -5.38 5.37
N ILE A 71 9.34 -4.97 5.62
CA ILE A 71 8.77 -3.73 5.05
C ILE A 71 9.19 -2.45 5.79
N LEU A 72 9.67 -2.58 7.03
CA LEU A 72 9.96 -1.41 7.85
C LEU A 72 11.11 -0.56 7.29
N ALA A 73 12.19 -1.21 6.86
CA ALA A 73 13.36 -0.52 6.28
C ALA A 73 13.03 0.27 5.00
N PRO A 74 12.35 -0.30 3.98
CA PRO A 74 11.97 0.48 2.81
C PRO A 74 10.99 1.62 3.16
N LEU A 75 10.06 1.44 4.10
CA LEU A 75 9.19 2.53 4.54
C LEU A 75 9.97 3.68 5.20
N LYS A 76 10.93 3.37 6.07
CA LYS A 76 11.83 4.40 6.65
C LYS A 76 12.61 5.14 5.56
N ARG A 77 13.06 4.44 4.52
CA ARG A 77 13.74 5.05 3.37
C ARG A 77 12.81 5.94 2.54
N ILE A 78 11.56 5.52 2.31
CA ILE A 78 10.56 6.29 1.57
C ILE A 78 10.23 7.59 2.32
N TYR A 79 9.93 7.50 3.62
CA TYR A 79 9.56 8.68 4.42
C TYR A 79 10.75 9.61 4.72
N SER A 80 12.00 9.17 4.53
CA SER A 80 13.16 10.06 4.66
C SER A 80 13.46 10.87 3.41
N GLN A 81 12.80 10.58 2.28
CA GLN A 81 12.96 11.38 1.06
C GLN A 81 12.21 12.70 1.18
N ALA A 82 12.79 13.75 0.62
CA ALA A 82 12.17 15.06 0.63
C ALA A 82 10.83 15.02 -0.13
N CYS A 83 9.81 15.67 0.45
CA CYS A 83 8.62 16.02 -0.32
C CYS A 83 9.03 16.92 -1.45
N ILE A 84 8.88 16.47 -2.70
CA ILE A 84 9.08 17.32 -3.87
C ILE A 84 7.99 18.39 -3.78
N PRO A 85 8.34 19.66 -3.53
CA PRO A 85 7.34 20.69 -3.32
C PRO A 85 6.67 20.96 -4.66
N ASN A 86 5.45 20.46 -4.85
CA ASN A 86 4.56 20.99 -5.87
C ASN A 86 3.50 21.84 -5.18
N GLN A 87 3.35 23.06 -5.69
CA GLN A 87 2.39 24.05 -5.24
C GLN A 87 0.96 23.47 -5.28
N ARG A 88 0.28 23.52 -4.12
CA ARG A 88 -1.18 23.68 -3.90
C ARG A 88 -1.99 22.57 -3.25
N ASP A 89 -1.53 21.33 -3.10
CA ASP A 89 -2.35 20.28 -2.44
C ASP A 89 -1.67 19.62 -1.23
N SER A 90 -2.38 19.57 -0.10
CA SER A 90 -1.86 19.16 1.22
C SER A 90 -1.44 17.67 1.35
N PHE A 91 -1.55 16.86 0.30
CA PHE A 91 -1.08 15.47 0.26
C PHE A 91 -0.17 15.24 -0.95
N SER A 92 1.14 15.32 -0.74
CA SER A 92 2.12 15.23 -1.83
C SER A 92 2.48 13.80 -2.23
N PHE A 93 2.03 12.78 -1.48
CA PHE A 93 2.49 11.41 -1.68
C PHE A 93 1.43 10.33 -1.45
N VAL A 94 1.33 9.42 -2.40
CA VAL A 94 0.50 8.22 -2.32
C VAL A 94 1.39 6.99 -2.39
N LEU A 95 1.24 6.10 -1.43
CA LEU A 95 1.94 4.83 -1.33
C LEU A 95 0.97 3.68 -1.64
N PHE A 96 1.35 2.80 -2.57
CA PHE A 96 0.66 1.53 -2.82
C PHE A 96 1.56 0.38 -2.33
N VAL A 97 1.10 -0.36 -1.32
CA VAL A 97 1.84 -1.47 -0.72
C VAL A 97 1.20 -2.79 -1.12
N PHE A 98 1.97 -3.66 -1.76
CA PHE A 98 1.54 -5.00 -2.14
C PHE A 98 2.31 -6.03 -1.31
N THR A 99 1.63 -6.96 -0.65
CA THR A 99 2.28 -8.05 0.09
C THR A 99 1.39 -9.28 0.17
N ASP A 100 2.01 -10.45 0.11
CA ASP A 100 1.39 -11.76 0.25
C ASP A 100 1.75 -12.46 1.58
N GLY A 101 2.44 -11.75 2.47
CA GLY A 101 3.00 -12.30 3.70
C GLY A 101 2.66 -11.50 4.95
N GLU A 102 3.32 -11.87 6.05
CA GLU A 102 3.17 -11.27 7.36
C GLU A 102 4.50 -10.69 7.87
N VAL A 103 4.39 -9.76 8.83
CA VAL A 103 5.55 -9.14 9.49
C VAL A 103 5.41 -9.22 11.00
N GLY A 104 6.49 -9.62 11.68
CA GLY A 104 6.50 -9.76 13.14
C GLY A 104 6.36 -8.42 13.88
N ASN A 105 6.74 -7.31 13.25
CA ASN A 105 6.77 -5.95 13.81
C ASN A 105 5.59 -5.07 13.33
N THR A 106 4.40 -5.66 13.15
CA THR A 106 3.21 -4.95 12.61
C THR A 106 2.90 -3.62 13.33
N LYS A 107 3.04 -3.56 14.67
CA LYS A 107 2.82 -2.33 15.44
C LYS A 107 3.82 -1.22 15.11
N GLU A 108 5.08 -1.56 14.92
CA GLU A 108 6.12 -0.58 14.57
C GLU A 108 5.87 0.00 13.17
N VAL A 109 5.55 -0.89 12.22
CA VAL A 109 5.22 -0.52 10.84
C VAL A 109 4.01 0.41 10.77
N THR A 110 2.91 0.05 11.45
CA THR A 110 1.68 0.86 11.45
C THR A 110 1.86 2.20 12.15
N ASN A 111 2.67 2.27 13.21
CA ASN A 111 3.02 3.54 13.86
C ASN A 111 3.85 4.45 12.95
N LEU A 112 4.80 3.88 12.18
CA LEU A 112 5.58 4.64 11.22
C LEU A 112 4.70 5.24 10.11
N VAL A 113 3.72 4.49 9.60
CA VAL A 113 2.76 5.04 8.63
C VAL A 113 1.92 6.14 9.27
N LYS A 114 1.43 5.91 10.49
CA LYS A 114 0.63 6.89 11.24
C LYS A 114 1.36 8.21 11.43
N SER A 115 2.64 8.19 11.82
CA SER A 115 3.43 9.41 12.06
C SER A 115 3.64 10.25 10.80
N ASN A 116 3.47 9.66 9.61
CA ASN A 116 3.61 10.32 8.32
C ASN A 116 2.26 10.58 7.62
N ALA A 117 1.14 10.24 8.25
CA ALA A 117 -0.20 10.31 7.64
C ALA A 117 -0.68 11.75 7.33
N ALA A 118 -0.01 12.77 7.87
CA ALA A 118 -0.31 14.17 7.57
C ALA A 118 0.10 14.57 6.14
N ALA A 119 1.14 13.94 5.58
CA ALA A 119 1.68 14.27 4.26
C ALA A 119 1.55 13.13 3.23
N HIS A 120 1.14 11.94 3.68
CA HIS A 120 1.11 10.74 2.85
C HIS A 120 -0.20 9.97 2.99
N ARG A 121 -0.61 9.29 1.91
CA ARG A 121 -1.68 8.30 1.91
C ARG A 121 -1.13 6.90 1.65
N CYS A 122 -1.63 5.89 2.34
CA CYS A 122 -1.21 4.50 2.16
C CYS A 122 -2.38 3.60 1.76
N PHE A 123 -2.30 3.01 0.58
CA PHE A 123 -3.18 1.95 0.10
C PHE A 123 -2.44 0.63 0.20
N SER A 124 -3.11 -0.41 0.68
CA SER A 124 -2.44 -1.68 0.95
C SER A 124 -3.24 -2.86 0.41
N PHE A 125 -2.54 -3.79 -0.21
CA PHE A 125 -3.09 -4.93 -0.94
C PHE A 125 -2.51 -6.22 -0.35
N GLY A 126 -3.39 -7.01 0.26
CA GLY A 126 -3.06 -8.37 0.69
C GLY A 126 -3.30 -9.35 -0.45
N ILE A 127 -2.26 -10.07 -0.87
CA ILE A 127 -2.32 -11.01 -2.00
C ILE A 127 -2.31 -12.45 -1.48
N GLY A 128 -3.35 -13.21 -1.80
CA GLY A 128 -3.51 -14.60 -1.37
C GLY A 128 -3.86 -14.74 0.12
N GLU A 129 -4.07 -16.00 0.52
CA GLU A 129 -4.49 -16.36 1.88
C GLU A 129 -3.40 -16.17 2.96
N GLY A 130 -2.15 -15.92 2.55
CA GLY A 130 -1.02 -15.71 3.46
C GLY A 130 -0.85 -14.28 3.94
N ALA A 131 -1.60 -13.32 3.39
CA ALA A 131 -1.43 -11.91 3.69
C ALA A 131 -1.98 -11.55 5.10
N SER A 132 -1.18 -10.85 5.89
CA SER A 132 -1.60 -10.43 7.24
C SER A 132 -2.71 -9.38 7.19
N THR A 133 -3.93 -9.79 7.58
CA THR A 133 -5.09 -8.89 7.70
C THR A 133 -4.83 -7.72 8.64
N ALA A 134 -4.06 -7.95 9.72
CA ALA A 134 -3.70 -6.91 10.68
C ALA A 134 -2.76 -5.86 10.08
N LEU A 135 -1.77 -6.31 9.29
CA LEU A 135 -0.83 -5.41 8.61
C LEU A 135 -1.55 -4.58 7.54
N ILE A 136 -2.26 -5.25 6.62
CA ILE A 136 -2.97 -4.58 5.51
C ILE A 136 -3.97 -3.56 6.05
N ASN A 137 -4.88 -3.96 6.94
CA ASN A 137 -5.84 -3.01 7.50
C ASN A 137 -5.15 -1.91 8.33
N GLY A 138 -4.06 -2.23 9.02
CA GLY A 138 -3.29 -1.26 9.80
C GLY A 138 -2.65 -0.18 8.94
N LEU A 139 -1.97 -0.57 7.85
CA LEU A 139 -1.34 0.34 6.90
C LEU A 139 -2.36 1.29 6.28
N ALA A 140 -3.44 0.74 5.73
CA ALA A 140 -4.49 1.55 5.10
C ALA A 140 -5.15 2.51 6.08
N LYS A 141 -5.53 2.01 7.26
CA LYS A 141 -6.23 2.80 8.27
C LYS A 141 -5.39 3.95 8.80
N GLU A 142 -4.14 3.66 9.18
CA GLU A 142 -3.29 4.70 9.77
C GLU A 142 -2.74 5.66 8.71
N GLY A 143 -2.67 5.25 7.44
CA GLY A 143 -2.28 6.10 6.32
C GLY A 143 -3.45 6.71 5.53
N GLY A 144 -4.69 6.69 6.02
CA GLY A 144 -5.83 7.34 5.34
C GLY A 144 -6.17 6.82 3.94
N GLY A 145 -5.84 5.56 3.63
CA GLY A 145 -6.18 4.90 2.37
C GLY A 145 -7.14 3.73 2.56
N HIS A 146 -7.09 2.76 1.64
CA HIS A 146 -7.97 1.59 1.65
C HIS A 146 -7.16 0.29 1.63
N ALA A 147 -7.68 -0.69 2.36
CA ALA A 147 -7.20 -2.06 2.37
C ALA A 147 -7.98 -2.87 1.35
N GLN A 148 -7.29 -3.60 0.49
CA GLN A 148 -7.90 -4.56 -0.43
C GLN A 148 -7.24 -5.92 -0.29
N PHE A 149 -8.02 -6.98 -0.42
CA PHE A 149 -7.54 -8.36 -0.39
C PHE A 149 -7.82 -8.99 -1.76
N ILE A 150 -6.83 -9.69 -2.32
CA ILE A 150 -6.91 -10.40 -3.60
C ILE A 150 -6.74 -11.88 -3.30
N SER A 151 -7.83 -12.65 -3.30
CA SER A 151 -7.80 -14.09 -3.01
C SER A 151 -8.52 -14.91 -4.09
N GLY A 152 -8.22 -16.21 -4.13
CA GLY A 152 -8.83 -17.13 -5.09
C GLY A 152 -8.66 -16.70 -6.56
N ASN A 153 -9.78 -16.44 -7.23
CA ASN A 153 -9.84 -16.02 -8.63
C ASN A 153 -9.97 -14.50 -8.81
N ASP A 154 -9.79 -13.72 -7.74
CA ASP A 154 -9.87 -12.26 -7.81
C ASP A 154 -8.81 -11.69 -8.75
N ARG A 155 -9.23 -10.72 -9.58
CA ARG A 155 -8.31 -9.90 -10.36
C ARG A 155 -7.76 -8.75 -9.52
N MET A 156 -6.46 -8.51 -9.60
CA MET A 156 -5.78 -7.42 -8.90
C MET A 156 -5.98 -6.07 -9.61
N GLN A 157 -6.10 -6.10 -10.93
CA GLN A 157 -6.13 -4.91 -11.78
C GLN A 157 -7.31 -3.96 -11.46
N PRO A 158 -8.58 -4.42 -11.40
CA PRO A 158 -9.71 -3.52 -11.08
C PRO A 158 -9.57 -2.88 -9.70
N LYS A 159 -9.14 -3.69 -8.73
CA LYS A 159 -8.95 -3.31 -7.32
C LYS A 159 -7.91 -2.19 -7.16
N VAL A 160 -6.83 -2.31 -7.92
CA VAL A 160 -5.73 -1.34 -7.89
C VAL A 160 -6.09 -0.05 -8.61
N ILE A 161 -6.76 -0.13 -9.76
CA ILE A 161 -7.24 1.07 -10.48
C ILE A 161 -8.28 1.81 -9.66
N GLN A 162 -9.20 1.09 -9.00
CA GLN A 162 -10.12 1.69 -8.03
C GLN A 162 -9.40 2.45 -6.92
N SER A 163 -8.33 1.88 -6.36
CA SER A 163 -7.52 2.57 -5.34
C SER A 163 -6.78 3.78 -5.90
N LEU A 164 -6.29 3.71 -7.13
CA LEU A 164 -5.67 4.86 -7.81
C LEU A 164 -6.68 6.00 -8.03
N ARG A 165 -7.94 5.69 -8.34
CA ARG A 165 -9.00 6.71 -8.40
C ARG A 165 -9.22 7.39 -7.07
N PHE A 166 -9.32 6.63 -5.98
CA PHE A 166 -9.43 7.20 -4.65
C PHE A 166 -8.21 8.03 -4.26
N ALA A 167 -7.02 7.64 -4.72
CA ALA A 167 -5.78 8.38 -4.50
C ALA A 167 -5.76 9.74 -5.20
N MET A 168 -6.36 9.82 -6.40
CA MET A 168 -6.41 11.05 -7.21
C MET A 168 -7.53 12.01 -6.80
N GLN A 169 -8.43 11.62 -5.89
CA GLN A 169 -9.50 12.49 -5.40
C GLN A 169 -8.95 13.55 -4.43
N PRO A 170 -9.48 14.78 -4.49
CA PRO A 170 -9.12 15.83 -3.53
C PRO A 170 -9.55 15.42 -2.11
N ALA A 171 -8.80 15.92 -1.14
CA ALA A 171 -9.11 15.76 0.27
C ALA A 171 -9.82 17.00 0.80
N VAL A 172 -10.69 16.79 1.78
CA VAL A 172 -11.05 17.82 2.74
C VAL A 172 -9.88 17.95 3.72
N VAL A 173 -9.34 19.17 3.85
CA VAL A 173 -8.16 19.50 4.67
C VAL A 173 -8.43 20.72 5.54
N ASP A 174 -7.47 21.10 6.38
CA ASP A 174 -7.55 22.26 7.28
C ASP A 174 -8.82 22.23 8.17
N ILE A 175 -9.14 21.03 8.67
CA ILE A 175 -10.35 20.78 9.44
C ILE A 175 -10.21 21.39 10.83
N SER A 176 -11.12 22.29 11.17
CA SER A 176 -11.25 22.84 12.52
C SER A 176 -12.69 22.74 12.99
N VAL A 177 -12.86 22.47 14.29
CA VAL A 177 -14.16 22.27 14.92
C VAL A 177 -14.29 23.24 16.08
N ASN A 178 -15.25 24.15 15.97
CA ASN A 178 -15.57 25.16 16.98
C ASN A 178 -16.91 24.83 17.64
N TRP A 179 -17.00 25.10 18.94
CA TRP A 179 -18.16 24.79 19.76
C TRP A 179 -18.74 26.08 20.34
N ASP A 180 -19.91 26.46 19.86
CA ASP A 180 -20.67 27.60 20.36
C ASP A 180 -21.63 27.07 21.43
N LEU A 181 -21.21 27.17 22.70
CA LEU A 181 -21.91 26.59 23.85
C LEU A 181 -22.37 27.68 24.83
N PRO A 182 -23.50 27.47 25.54
CA PRO A 182 -23.94 28.35 26.62
C PRO A 182 -22.91 28.48 27.74
N LYS A 183 -22.95 29.62 28.45
CA LYS A 183 -22.09 29.85 29.62
C LYS A 183 -22.25 28.72 30.65
N GLY A 184 -21.11 28.13 31.05
CA GLY A 184 -21.06 27.05 32.04
C GLY A 184 -21.05 25.63 31.45
N VAL A 185 -21.07 25.50 30.11
CA VAL A 185 -20.88 24.23 29.40
C VAL A 185 -19.59 24.28 28.59
N SER A 186 -18.80 23.21 28.63
CA SER A 186 -17.57 23.05 27.84
C SER A 186 -17.56 21.72 27.09
N ALA A 187 -16.84 21.69 25.96
CA ALA A 187 -16.62 20.50 25.15
C ALA A 187 -15.17 20.02 25.27
N THR A 188 -14.99 18.73 25.54
CA THR A 188 -13.69 18.05 25.54
C THR A 188 -13.68 16.99 24.45
N VAL A 189 -12.78 17.14 23.48
CA VAL A 189 -12.62 16.15 22.41
C VAL A 189 -11.90 14.90 22.97
N LEU A 190 -12.47 13.71 22.75
CA LEU A 190 -11.97 12.42 23.24
C LEU A 190 -11.33 11.56 22.11
N SER A 191 -11.16 12.14 20.93
CA SER A 191 -10.60 11.50 19.75
C SER A 191 -9.36 12.22 19.26
N LEU A 192 -8.56 11.54 18.43
CA LEU A 192 -7.48 12.19 17.70
C LEU A 192 -8.04 13.27 16.76
N PRO A 193 -7.30 14.39 16.56
CA PRO A 193 -7.69 15.42 15.61
C PRO A 193 -7.92 14.84 14.20
N LEU A 194 -8.93 15.37 13.51
CA LEU A 194 -9.19 15.03 12.11
C LEU A 194 -8.23 15.82 11.23
N THR A 195 -7.34 15.14 10.51
CA THR A 195 -6.38 15.78 9.60
C THR A 195 -6.93 15.90 8.18
N SER A 196 -7.67 14.90 7.72
CA SER A 196 -8.32 14.91 6.41
C SER A 196 -9.53 14.00 6.33
N ILE A 197 -10.37 14.25 5.31
CA ILE A 197 -11.49 13.40 4.93
C ILE A 197 -11.47 13.23 3.42
N PHE A 198 -11.57 11.99 2.95
CA PHE A 198 -11.64 11.67 1.53
C PHE A 198 -13.06 11.28 1.12
N GLN A 199 -13.37 11.43 -0.17
CA GLN A 199 -14.66 11.01 -0.69
C GLN A 199 -14.92 9.52 -0.40
N GLY A 200 -16.14 9.21 0.04
CA GLY A 200 -16.54 7.86 0.45
C GLY A 200 -16.05 7.43 1.83
N GLN A 201 -15.18 8.21 2.48
CA GLN A 201 -14.73 7.93 3.85
C GLN A 201 -15.56 8.69 4.88
N ARG A 202 -15.64 8.11 6.08
CA ARG A 202 -16.29 8.72 7.25
C ARG A 202 -15.27 8.89 8.37
N SER A 203 -15.17 10.12 8.87
CA SER A 203 -14.43 10.44 10.09
C SER A 203 -15.38 10.59 11.28
N LEU A 204 -14.97 10.09 12.44
CA LEU A 204 -15.75 10.12 13.68
C LEU A 204 -15.00 10.93 14.73
N LEU A 205 -15.70 11.89 15.33
CA LEU A 205 -15.21 12.71 16.43
C LEU A 205 -16.08 12.44 17.66
N TYR A 206 -15.48 11.93 18.74
CA TYR A 206 -16.16 11.77 20.02
C TYR A 206 -15.86 12.96 20.92
N VAL A 207 -16.90 13.52 21.54
CA VAL A 207 -16.82 14.74 22.35
C VAL A 207 -17.64 14.56 23.62
N GLN A 208 -17.04 14.95 24.74
CA GLN A 208 -17.69 14.97 26.04
C GLN A 208 -18.09 16.41 26.38
N LEU A 209 -19.37 16.62 26.62
CA LEU A 209 -19.89 17.89 27.14
C LEU A 209 -19.93 17.84 28.66
N THR A 210 -19.44 18.88 29.33
CA THR A 210 -19.44 19.01 30.79
C THR A 210 -20.02 20.34 31.21
N GLY A 211 -20.95 20.35 32.17
CA GLY A 211 -21.55 21.57 32.68
C GLY A 211 -23.00 21.40 33.07
N LYS A 212 -23.61 22.50 33.55
CA LYS A 212 -25.06 22.59 33.78
C LYS A 212 -25.66 23.51 32.74
N SER A 213 -26.69 23.03 32.04
CA SER A 213 -27.46 23.81 31.08
C SER A 213 -28.94 23.87 31.50
N LYS A 214 -29.69 24.83 30.95
CA LYS A 214 -31.15 24.87 31.09
C LYS A 214 -31.75 23.73 30.23
N LYS A 215 -32.94 23.23 30.60
CA LYS A 215 -33.60 22.08 29.94
C LYS A 215 -33.82 22.24 28.42
N GLU A 216 -33.82 23.47 27.89
CA GLU A 216 -34.03 23.78 26.47
C GLU A 216 -32.81 24.47 25.83
N ALA A 217 -31.63 24.36 26.45
CA ALA A 217 -30.44 24.99 25.90
C ALA A 217 -29.95 24.22 24.67
N GLU A 218 -29.61 24.95 23.61
CA GLU A 218 -28.98 24.40 22.41
C GLU A 218 -27.49 24.73 22.40
N GLY A 219 -26.72 23.87 21.74
CA GLY A 219 -25.35 24.14 21.32
C GLY A 219 -25.25 24.14 19.80
N CYS A 220 -24.23 24.80 19.28
CA CYS A 220 -23.90 24.74 17.86
C CYS A 220 -22.47 24.25 17.69
N VAL A 221 -22.28 23.30 16.78
CA VAL A 221 -20.94 22.90 16.31
C VAL A 221 -20.72 23.43 14.92
N THR A 222 -19.60 24.12 14.75
CA THR A 222 -19.18 24.71 13.49
C THR A 222 -17.93 23.97 13.00
N VAL A 223 -18.03 23.30 11.85
CA VAL A 223 -16.89 22.64 11.20
C VAL A 223 -16.45 23.48 10.00
N LYS A 224 -15.20 23.95 10.04
CA LYS A 224 -14.55 24.66 8.93
C LYS A 224 -13.51 23.77 8.30
N TYR A 225 -13.41 23.79 6.99
CA TYR A 225 -12.44 23.00 6.22
C TYR A 225 -12.21 23.60 4.83
N SER A 226 -11.21 23.10 4.11
CA SER A 226 -10.94 23.42 2.70
C SER A 226 -11.16 22.18 1.84
N LEU A 227 -11.90 22.31 0.74
CA LEU A 227 -12.08 21.27 -0.27
C LEU A 227 -11.61 21.81 -1.62
N ALA A 228 -10.60 21.19 -2.22
CA ALA A 228 -10.01 21.64 -3.48
C ALA A 228 -9.64 23.15 -3.47
N GLY A 229 -9.12 23.63 -2.34
CA GLY A 229 -8.74 25.03 -2.13
C GLY A 229 -9.90 25.98 -1.79
N HIS A 230 -11.14 25.49 -1.77
CA HIS A 230 -12.31 26.29 -1.42
C HIS A 230 -12.65 26.14 0.07
N PRO A 231 -12.54 27.22 0.88
CA PRO A 231 -12.93 27.19 2.27
C PRO A 231 -14.44 27.03 2.39
N THR A 232 -14.88 26.11 3.24
CA THR A 232 -16.28 25.78 3.49
C THR A 232 -16.53 25.74 5.00
N GLU A 233 -17.72 26.15 5.42
CA GLU A 233 -18.18 26.10 6.80
C GLU A 233 -19.54 25.38 6.85
N ASN A 234 -19.68 24.43 7.77
CA ASN A 234 -20.96 23.80 8.07
C ASN A 234 -21.28 23.97 9.55
N LYS A 235 -22.54 24.27 9.85
CA LYS A 235 -23.05 24.43 11.22
C LYS A 235 -24.12 23.41 11.50
N LEU A 236 -24.06 22.80 12.67
CA LEU A 236 -25.05 21.86 13.17
C LEU A 236 -25.47 22.29 14.57
N ASN A 237 -26.75 22.62 14.72
CA ASN A 237 -27.36 22.86 16.02
C ASN A 237 -27.76 21.52 16.64
N PHE A 238 -27.60 21.40 17.96
CA PHE A 238 -27.98 20.21 18.71
C PHE A 238 -28.53 20.58 20.09
N SER A 239 -29.42 19.75 20.61
CA SER A 239 -29.95 19.90 21.96
C SER A 239 -28.92 19.49 23.01
N LEU A 240 -28.80 20.28 24.08
CA LEU A 240 -28.00 19.92 25.26
C LEU A 240 -28.79 19.08 26.27
N GLN A 241 -30.06 18.78 25.99
CA GLN A 241 -30.83 17.86 26.80
C GLN A 241 -30.33 16.44 26.56
N PRO A 242 -29.79 15.75 27.59
CA PRO A 242 -29.38 14.36 27.44
C PRO A 242 -30.59 13.50 27.06
N VAL A 243 -30.44 12.67 26.04
CA VAL A 243 -31.43 11.65 25.72
C VAL A 243 -31.34 10.57 26.81
N GLU A 244 -32.46 10.26 27.44
CA GLU A 244 -32.53 9.19 28.44
C GLU A 244 -32.43 7.81 27.74
N ASP A 245 -31.83 6.85 28.44
CA ASP A 245 -31.78 5.43 28.03
C ASP A 245 -31.08 5.11 26.69
N THR A 246 -30.04 5.85 26.32
CA THR A 246 -29.25 5.55 25.10
C THR A 246 -28.29 4.35 25.26
N GLY A 247 -28.28 3.70 26.42
CA GLY A 247 -27.24 2.75 26.81
C GLY A 247 -25.82 3.34 26.84
N LEU A 248 -24.81 2.47 26.93
CA LEU A 248 -23.40 2.85 27.06
C LEU A 248 -22.59 2.74 25.76
N THR A 249 -23.23 2.49 24.61
CA THR A 249 -22.53 2.19 23.36
C THR A 249 -21.63 3.34 22.89
N VAL A 250 -22.17 4.56 22.78
CA VAL A 250 -21.40 5.74 22.38
C VAL A 250 -20.30 6.06 23.40
N HIS A 251 -20.61 5.92 24.70
CA HIS A 251 -19.66 6.09 25.80
C HIS A 251 -18.47 5.13 25.69
N ARG A 252 -18.72 3.85 25.39
CA ARG A 252 -17.68 2.83 25.18
C ARG A 252 -16.87 3.07 23.92
N LEU A 253 -17.49 3.54 22.83
CA LEU A 253 -16.77 3.90 21.61
C LEU A 253 -15.85 5.11 21.84
N ALA A 254 -16.33 6.12 22.56
CA ALA A 254 -15.54 7.28 22.96
C ALA A 254 -14.38 6.87 23.89
N ALA A 255 -14.65 6.02 24.89
CA ALA A 255 -13.63 5.48 25.78
C ALA A 255 -12.56 4.69 25.01
N ARG A 256 -12.97 3.82 24.07
CA ARG A 256 -12.04 3.09 23.20
C ARG A 256 -11.17 4.03 22.36
N SER A 257 -11.76 5.08 21.79
CA SER A 257 -11.04 6.11 21.04
C SER A 257 -9.97 6.78 21.90
N LEU A 258 -10.35 7.20 23.12
CA LEU A 258 -9.45 7.88 24.03
C LEU A 258 -8.34 6.95 24.57
N ILE A 259 -8.66 5.71 24.94
CA ILE A 259 -7.68 4.68 25.35
C ILE A 259 -6.62 4.55 24.24
N ARG A 260 -7.06 4.39 22.98
CA ARG A 260 -6.14 4.25 21.85
C ARG A 260 -5.24 5.47 21.69
N SER A 261 -5.75 6.68 21.91
CA SER A 261 -4.95 7.91 21.86
C SER A 261 -3.89 7.95 22.96
N LEU A 262 -4.26 7.59 24.19
CA LEU A 262 -3.36 7.60 25.35
C LEU A 262 -2.28 6.51 25.25
N GLU A 263 -2.61 5.34 24.72
CA GLU A 263 -1.65 4.26 24.47
C GLU A 263 -0.64 4.59 23.36
N GLN A 264 -0.93 5.62 22.55
CA GLN A 264 -0.09 6.05 21.45
C GLN A 264 0.89 7.17 21.81
N GLU A 265 0.65 7.92 22.90
CA GLU A 265 1.65 8.85 23.45
C GLU A 265 2.87 8.04 23.93
N LYS A 266 3.86 7.84 23.05
CA LYS A 266 5.04 6.99 23.31
C LYS A 266 6.25 7.77 23.85
N GLU A 267 6.93 7.10 24.80
CA GLU A 267 8.36 7.04 25.20
C GLU A 267 9.23 8.31 25.32
N ASP A 268 9.07 9.36 24.51
CA ASP A 268 9.88 10.59 24.59
C ASP A 268 9.39 11.57 25.67
N THR A 269 8.33 11.19 26.39
CA THR A 269 7.81 11.95 27.52
C THR A 269 8.42 11.42 28.82
N SER A 270 8.81 12.34 29.71
CA SER A 270 9.33 12.01 31.06
C SER A 270 8.52 10.87 31.71
N HIS A 271 9.16 9.91 32.36
CA HIS A 271 8.52 8.75 33.02
C HIS A 271 7.20 9.09 33.76
N LYS A 272 7.14 10.24 34.44
CA LYS A 272 5.95 10.71 35.16
C LYS A 272 4.69 10.88 34.29
N LYS A 273 4.84 11.30 33.02
CA LYS A 273 3.72 11.47 32.07
C LYS A 273 3.22 10.12 31.58
N VAL A 274 4.13 9.19 31.30
CA VAL A 274 3.79 7.82 30.90
C VAL A 274 3.00 7.11 32.00
N ASP A 275 3.43 7.25 33.26
CA ASP A 275 2.72 6.66 34.39
C ASP A 275 1.33 7.28 34.59
N ALA A 276 1.19 8.59 34.42
CA ALA A 276 -0.10 9.27 34.49
C ALA A 276 -1.05 8.82 33.37
N ALA A 277 -0.55 8.70 32.13
CA ALA A 277 -1.32 8.20 31.00
C ALA A 277 -1.75 6.75 31.22
N LYS A 278 -0.84 5.88 31.68
CA LYS A 278 -1.13 4.48 32.02
C LYS A 278 -2.23 4.37 33.07
N LYS A 279 -2.14 5.15 34.16
CA LYS A 279 -3.18 5.18 35.20
C LYS A 279 -4.53 5.59 34.63
N LYS A 280 -4.56 6.65 33.82
CA LYS A 280 -5.78 7.13 33.16
C LYS A 280 -6.40 6.09 32.22
N VAL A 281 -5.57 5.34 31.48
CA VAL A 281 -6.02 4.24 30.63
C VAL A 281 -6.67 3.13 31.45
N ILE A 282 -6.04 2.73 32.57
CA ILE A 282 -6.60 1.71 33.47
C ILE A 282 -7.94 2.16 34.04
N ASP A 283 -8.00 3.37 34.59
CA ASP A 283 -9.23 3.92 35.18
C ASP A 283 -10.37 3.98 34.16
N LEU A 284 -10.11 4.51 32.96
CA LEU A 284 -11.08 4.60 31.89
C LEU A 284 -11.53 3.22 31.38
N SER A 285 -10.60 2.28 31.26
CA SER A 285 -10.87 0.90 30.85
C SER A 285 -11.81 0.19 31.83
N VAL A 286 -11.52 0.29 33.12
CA VAL A 286 -12.34 -0.31 34.19
C VAL A 286 -13.72 0.35 34.25
N GLN A 287 -13.80 1.68 34.22
CA GLN A 287 -15.08 2.40 34.30
C GLN A 287 -15.99 2.14 33.10
N SER A 288 -15.42 2.06 31.90
CA SER A 288 -16.20 1.87 30.66
C SER A 288 -16.47 0.40 30.33
N GLY A 289 -15.69 -0.53 30.91
CA GLY A 289 -15.69 -1.94 30.52
C GLY A 289 -15.10 -2.16 29.12
N VAL A 290 -14.11 -1.36 28.72
CA VAL A 290 -13.43 -1.46 27.42
C VAL A 290 -12.00 -1.93 27.65
N SER A 291 -11.59 -3.04 27.04
CA SER A 291 -10.22 -3.56 27.20
C SER A 291 -9.17 -2.58 26.66
N SER A 292 -8.09 -2.43 27.42
CA SER A 292 -6.86 -1.75 27.04
C SER A 292 -5.68 -2.73 27.00
N SER A 293 -4.50 -2.25 26.61
CA SER A 293 -3.22 -2.95 26.70
C SER A 293 -2.75 -3.23 28.13
N PHE A 294 -3.36 -2.58 29.15
CA PHE A 294 -2.99 -2.71 30.56
C PHE A 294 -4.04 -3.45 31.41
N THR A 295 -5.11 -3.92 30.81
CA THR A 295 -6.26 -4.53 31.51
C THR A 295 -6.73 -5.77 30.78
N ALA A 296 -7.27 -6.75 31.51
CA ALA A 296 -7.84 -7.96 30.92
C ALA A 296 -9.16 -8.33 31.59
N PHE A 297 -10.04 -9.01 30.86
CA PHE A 297 -11.21 -9.65 31.45
C PHE A 297 -10.80 -10.98 32.07
N ILE A 298 -11.14 -11.18 33.34
CA ILE A 298 -11.00 -12.45 34.03
C ILE A 298 -12.36 -13.15 34.07
N ALA A 299 -12.37 -14.45 33.74
CA ALA A 299 -13.58 -15.25 33.91
C ALA A 299 -13.77 -15.58 35.39
N VAL A 300 -14.97 -15.35 35.91
CA VAL A 300 -15.33 -15.62 37.30
C VAL A 300 -16.45 -16.66 37.31
N ASN A 301 -16.29 -17.69 38.13
CA ASN A 301 -17.34 -18.69 38.32
C ASN A 301 -18.52 -18.03 39.05
N LYS A 302 -19.72 -18.06 38.44
CA LYS A 302 -20.92 -17.41 38.99
C LYS A 302 -21.37 -17.98 40.33
N THR A 303 -21.09 -19.26 40.61
CA THR A 303 -21.53 -19.95 41.82
C THR A 303 -20.58 -19.72 42.98
N SER A 304 -19.27 -19.78 42.75
CA SER A 304 -18.27 -19.57 43.80
C SER A 304 -17.84 -18.11 43.96
N GLY A 305 -18.05 -17.26 42.95
CA GLY A 305 -17.53 -15.89 42.93
C GLY A 305 -16.01 -15.81 42.75
N GLU A 306 -15.34 -16.95 42.57
CA GLU A 306 -13.89 -17.03 42.43
C GLU A 306 -13.47 -16.92 40.97
N ALA A 307 -12.36 -16.23 40.73
CA ALA A 307 -11.72 -16.18 39.42
C ALA A 307 -11.32 -17.61 39.00
N ILE A 308 -11.60 -17.96 37.75
CA ILE A 308 -11.16 -19.24 37.20
C ILE A 308 -9.63 -19.20 37.12
N GLN A 309 -8.99 -20.01 37.97
CA GLN A 309 -7.54 -20.16 38.00
C GLN A 309 -7.12 -21.41 37.23
N GLY A 310 -6.00 -21.30 36.52
CA GLY A 310 -5.40 -22.38 35.75
C GLY A 310 -4.24 -21.85 34.91
N PRO A 311 -3.35 -22.72 34.42
CA PRO A 311 -2.31 -22.29 33.50
C PRO A 311 -2.97 -21.69 32.27
N LEU A 312 -2.54 -20.49 31.87
CA LEU A 312 -2.87 -19.94 30.57
C LEU A 312 -2.37 -20.95 29.52
N LEU A 313 -3.29 -21.75 28.98
CA LEU A 313 -2.97 -22.62 27.86
C LEU A 313 -2.73 -21.71 26.67
N ARG A 314 -1.45 -21.39 26.43
CA ARG A 314 -1.02 -20.74 25.20
C ARG A 314 -1.29 -21.71 24.06
N ARG A 315 -2.46 -21.57 23.45
CA ARG A 315 -2.75 -22.23 22.18
C ARG A 315 -2.00 -21.46 21.11
N ASN A 316 -0.82 -21.95 20.73
CA ASN A 316 -0.22 -21.53 19.48
C ASN A 316 -1.18 -21.98 18.39
N VAL A 317 -1.96 -21.04 17.85
CA VAL A 317 -2.71 -21.29 16.63
C VAL A 317 -1.64 -21.49 15.55
N PRO A 318 -1.53 -22.70 14.97
CA PRO A 318 -0.50 -22.94 13.96
C PRO A 318 -0.76 -21.98 12.80
N LEU A 319 0.12 -21.00 12.65
CA LEU A 319 0.27 -20.29 11.39
C LEU A 319 0.78 -21.33 10.38
N PRO A 320 0.30 -21.33 9.13
CA PRO A 320 0.83 -22.23 8.11
C PRO A 320 2.32 -21.94 7.95
N MET A 321 3.15 -22.77 8.57
CA MET A 321 4.59 -22.68 8.52
C MET A 321 4.99 -23.04 7.09
N MET A 322 5.35 -22.05 6.27
CA MET A 322 6.11 -22.35 5.05
C MET A 322 7.43 -22.95 5.50
N MET A 323 7.55 -24.27 5.34
CA MET A 323 8.84 -24.95 5.44
C MET A 323 9.81 -24.23 4.50
N SER A 324 10.76 -23.50 5.07
CA SER A 324 11.97 -23.12 4.37
C SER A 324 12.63 -24.42 3.93
N CYS A 325 12.56 -24.74 2.63
CA CYS A 325 13.35 -25.82 2.05
C CYS A 325 14.83 -25.43 2.07
N SER A 326 15.45 -25.52 3.24
CA SER A 326 16.90 -25.63 3.34
C SER A 326 17.26 -27.06 2.95
N MET A 327 17.45 -27.28 1.65
CA MET A 327 18.06 -28.51 1.14
C MET A 327 19.48 -28.61 1.73
N PRO A 328 19.85 -29.70 2.42
CA PRO A 328 21.23 -29.90 2.83
C PRO A 328 22.08 -30.15 1.57
N VAL A 329 23.14 -29.37 1.40
CA VAL A 329 24.19 -29.64 0.40
C VAL A 329 24.86 -30.97 0.77
N PRO A 330 24.96 -31.96 -0.13
CA PRO A 330 25.67 -33.19 0.18
C PRO A 330 27.17 -32.93 0.11
N THR A 331 27.83 -32.84 1.27
CA THR A 331 29.29 -32.89 1.35
C THR A 331 29.77 -34.29 0.99
N ARG A 332 30.54 -34.39 -0.09
CA ARG A 332 31.26 -35.60 -0.51
C ARG A 332 32.09 -36.17 0.65
N SER A 333 31.88 -37.45 0.91
CA SER A 333 32.71 -38.30 1.76
C SER A 333 34.09 -38.55 1.15
N MET A 334 35.13 -38.58 1.99
CA MET A 334 36.24 -39.54 1.91
C MET A 334 36.68 -39.92 3.34
N PRO A 335 37.17 -41.14 3.57
CA PRO A 335 37.12 -41.81 4.87
C PRO A 335 38.43 -41.68 5.65
N ASN A 336 38.36 -41.79 6.99
CA ASN A 336 39.20 -42.74 7.72
C ASN A 336 38.87 -42.85 9.22
N SER A 337 38.69 -44.10 9.64
CA SER A 337 39.31 -44.73 10.80
C SER A 337 38.93 -44.35 12.24
N CYS A 338 38.48 -45.39 12.93
CA CYS A 338 38.68 -45.73 14.35
C CYS A 338 37.63 -45.36 15.42
N ARG A 339 36.93 -46.44 15.79
CA ARG A 339 36.64 -46.97 17.15
C ARG A 339 35.57 -46.29 18.03
N MET A 340 34.51 -47.08 18.22
CA MET A 340 33.59 -47.12 19.36
C MET A 340 34.28 -46.95 20.73
N ARG A 341 33.61 -46.22 21.63
CA ARG A 341 33.01 -46.79 22.85
C ARG A 341 32.00 -45.84 23.51
N ARG A 342 30.87 -46.43 23.91
CA ARG A 342 29.84 -45.86 24.78
C ARG A 342 30.37 -45.64 26.20
N CYS A 343 29.89 -44.60 26.88
CA CYS A 343 29.39 -44.67 28.26
C CYS A 343 28.52 -43.43 28.59
N VAL A 344 27.30 -43.69 29.04
CA VAL A 344 26.45 -42.84 29.92
C VAL A 344 26.98 -43.13 31.35
N PRO A 345 26.75 -42.34 32.45
CA PRO A 345 25.55 -41.54 32.73
C PRO A 345 25.71 -40.30 33.66
N MET A 346 24.54 -39.71 33.97
CA MET A 346 24.09 -39.32 35.33
C MET A 346 23.83 -37.83 35.59
N PHE A 347 22.63 -37.60 36.14
CA PHE A 347 22.07 -36.39 36.71
C PHE A 347 22.95 -35.78 37.80
N MET A 348 22.98 -34.44 37.89
CA MET A 348 22.95 -33.74 39.17
C MET A 348 22.38 -32.32 39.04
N GLN A 349 21.61 -31.97 40.06
CA GLN A 349 20.87 -30.75 40.32
C GLN A 349 21.64 -29.98 41.39
N MET A 350 21.81 -28.65 41.26
CA MET A 350 21.63 -27.63 42.32
C MET A 350 22.27 -26.28 41.97
N ASP A 351 21.41 -25.27 42.09
CA ASP A 351 21.56 -23.99 42.77
C ASP A 351 22.56 -22.90 42.36
N CYS A 352 21.99 -21.70 42.49
CA CYS A 352 22.51 -20.37 42.27
C CYS A 352 23.66 -20.01 43.23
N VAL A 353 24.54 -19.09 42.83
CA VAL A 353 24.83 -17.81 43.51
C VAL A 353 26.04 -17.10 42.83
N ALA A 354 25.87 -15.77 42.65
CA ALA A 354 26.85 -14.68 42.52
C ALA A 354 27.74 -14.56 41.26
N SER A 355 27.59 -13.40 40.59
CA SER A 355 28.46 -12.84 39.55
C SER A 355 29.64 -12.03 40.12
N PRO A 356 30.79 -11.98 39.43
CA PRO A 356 31.77 -10.89 39.53
C PRO A 356 31.83 -9.99 38.25
N PRO A 357 32.44 -8.78 38.33
CA PRO A 357 32.30 -7.71 37.33
C PRO A 357 33.30 -7.81 36.13
N PRO A 358 33.12 -7.01 35.05
CA PRO A 358 33.93 -7.12 33.84
C PRO A 358 35.22 -6.26 33.86
N PRO A 359 36.29 -6.67 33.14
CA PRO A 359 37.45 -5.81 32.85
C PRO A 359 37.34 -5.06 31.48
N PRO A 360 38.15 -3.99 31.26
CA PRO A 360 38.00 -3.00 30.17
C PRO A 360 38.64 -3.42 28.82
N PRO A 361 38.39 -2.68 27.70
CA PRO A 361 38.75 -3.12 26.36
C PRO A 361 40.20 -2.77 25.98
N VAL A 362 40.83 -3.66 25.20
CA VAL A 362 42.16 -3.45 24.61
C VAL A 362 42.01 -3.27 23.09
N VAL A 363 42.51 -2.13 22.61
CA VAL A 363 42.73 -1.76 21.21
C VAL A 363 44.18 -2.11 20.86
N PHE A 364 44.46 -2.79 19.74
CA PHE A 364 45.69 -2.63 18.94
C PHE A 364 45.41 -3.21 17.53
N GLN A 365 45.23 -2.37 16.51
CA GLN A 365 46.21 -1.79 15.58
C GLN A 365 46.75 -2.78 14.52
N SER A 366 46.37 -2.49 13.28
CA SER A 366 46.87 -3.09 12.04
C SER A 366 48.28 -2.62 11.73
N ALA A 367 49.15 -3.54 11.32
CA ALA A 367 50.41 -3.23 10.64
C ALA A 367 50.43 -3.92 9.28
N ALA A 368 50.87 -3.15 8.28
CA ALA A 368 50.97 -3.50 6.87
C ALA A 368 52.37 -4.02 6.50
N CYS A 369 52.45 -4.84 5.45
CA CYS A 369 53.52 -4.87 4.43
C CYS A 369 53.13 -5.89 3.34
N ASN A 370 52.87 -5.43 2.10
CA ASN A 370 53.77 -5.38 0.92
C ASN A 370 54.17 -6.79 0.41
N ALA A 371 53.60 -7.27 -0.70
CA ALA A 371 53.98 -7.02 -2.11
C ALA A 371 55.07 -7.98 -2.64
N PHE A 372 55.01 -8.26 -3.96
CA PHE A 372 55.75 -9.21 -4.83
C PHE A 372 55.03 -10.54 -5.12
N ASP A 373 55.05 -11.11 -6.32
CA ASP A 373 54.99 -10.62 -7.72
C ASP A 373 54.64 -11.87 -8.56
N CYS A 374 54.19 -11.65 -9.78
CA CYS A 374 53.73 -12.66 -10.73
C CYS A 374 54.86 -13.62 -11.22
N ASP A 375 54.51 -14.87 -11.54
CA ASP A 375 54.89 -15.48 -12.83
C ASP A 375 54.07 -16.74 -13.18
N ASP A 376 53.39 -16.64 -14.32
CA ASP A 376 53.17 -17.56 -15.43
C ASP A 376 53.11 -19.09 -15.24
N MET A 377 51.99 -19.70 -15.66
CA MET A 377 51.94 -21.00 -16.35
C MET A 377 50.65 -21.13 -17.17
N MET A 378 50.80 -21.03 -18.49
CA MET A 378 49.82 -21.30 -19.55
C MET A 378 49.30 -22.76 -19.53
N ALA A 379 47.99 -22.95 -19.74
CA ALA A 379 47.43 -24.09 -20.49
C ALA A 379 45.94 -23.89 -20.83
N ASP A 380 45.74 -23.65 -22.13
CA ASP A 380 44.69 -24.17 -23.02
C ASP A 380 43.26 -23.59 -23.03
N GLU A 381 42.92 -23.10 -24.22
CA GLU A 381 41.67 -22.51 -24.64
C GLU A 381 40.57 -23.58 -24.80
N CYS A 382 39.39 -23.31 -24.23
CA CYS A 382 38.14 -23.90 -24.68
C CYS A 382 37.11 -22.78 -24.84
N MET A 383 37.09 -22.19 -26.04
CA MET A 383 36.01 -21.37 -26.54
C MET A 383 34.72 -22.21 -26.59
N VAL A 384 33.81 -21.98 -25.66
CA VAL A 384 32.44 -22.49 -25.78
C VAL A 384 31.61 -21.36 -26.38
N GLU A 385 31.30 -21.47 -27.67
CA GLU A 385 30.35 -20.59 -28.35
C GLU A 385 29.01 -20.66 -27.62
N GLU A 386 28.58 -19.52 -27.07
CA GLU A 386 27.28 -19.36 -26.43
C GLU A 386 26.20 -19.34 -27.54
N SER A 387 25.81 -20.54 -27.96
CA SER A 387 24.69 -20.72 -28.89
C SER A 387 23.43 -20.12 -28.28
N SER A 388 22.89 -19.08 -28.92
CA SER A 388 21.68 -18.39 -28.52
C SER A 388 20.49 -19.35 -28.58
N MET A 389 20.06 -19.82 -27.41
CA MET A 389 18.80 -20.55 -27.27
C MET A 389 17.64 -19.64 -27.74
N PRO A 390 16.73 -20.11 -28.60
CA PRO A 390 15.59 -19.32 -29.02
C PRO A 390 14.73 -18.95 -27.81
N ALA A 391 14.38 -17.66 -27.71
CA ALA A 391 13.52 -17.14 -26.66
C ALA A 391 12.21 -17.95 -26.63
N LYS A 392 11.88 -18.54 -25.47
CA LYS A 392 10.59 -19.21 -25.28
C LYS A 392 9.46 -18.23 -25.65
N PRO A 393 8.41 -18.67 -26.38
CA PRO A 393 7.28 -17.82 -26.71
C PRO A 393 6.69 -17.25 -25.41
N LYS A 394 6.61 -15.92 -25.32
CA LYS A 394 5.95 -15.23 -24.19
C LYS A 394 4.50 -15.75 -24.15
N PRO A 395 3.97 -16.08 -22.96
CA PRO A 395 2.56 -16.47 -22.83
C PRO A 395 1.69 -15.35 -23.42
N GLU A 396 0.68 -15.74 -24.18
CA GLU A 396 -0.29 -14.84 -24.81
C GLU A 396 -0.94 -13.98 -23.71
N ARG A 397 -0.72 -12.66 -23.77
CA ARG A 397 -1.26 -11.73 -22.78
C ARG A 397 -2.71 -11.43 -23.12
N ASP A 398 -3.50 -11.07 -22.11
CA ASP A 398 -4.85 -10.54 -22.31
C ASP A 398 -4.81 -9.33 -23.27
N PRO A 399 -5.63 -9.28 -24.34
CA PRO A 399 -5.60 -8.18 -25.32
C PRO A 399 -5.75 -6.79 -24.71
N LEU A 400 -6.50 -6.65 -23.60
CA LEU A 400 -6.59 -5.37 -22.91
C LEU A 400 -5.23 -4.95 -22.34
N LEU A 401 -4.51 -5.87 -21.71
CA LEU A 401 -3.18 -5.62 -21.17
C LEU A 401 -2.14 -5.35 -22.28
N GLU A 402 -2.27 -5.99 -23.44
CA GLU A 402 -1.46 -5.66 -24.61
C GLU A 402 -1.70 -4.22 -25.08
N LEU A 403 -2.96 -3.80 -25.19
CA LEU A 403 -3.30 -2.43 -25.58
C LEU A 403 -2.73 -1.41 -24.57
N VAL A 404 -2.81 -1.73 -23.27
CA VAL A 404 -2.23 -0.94 -22.19
C VAL A 404 -0.71 -0.81 -22.36
N CYS A 405 0.00 -1.89 -22.73
CA CYS A 405 1.44 -1.87 -22.98
C CYS A 405 1.83 -0.84 -24.05
N LEU A 406 1.02 -0.74 -25.10
CA LEU A 406 1.29 0.09 -26.27
C LEU A 406 1.04 1.60 -26.02
N GLN A 407 0.31 1.97 -24.97
CA GLN A 407 0.04 3.38 -24.70
C GLN A 407 1.32 4.15 -24.34
N LYS A 408 1.58 5.29 -24.96
CA LYS A 408 2.68 6.20 -24.58
C LYS A 408 2.39 6.88 -23.25
N ALA A 409 3.42 7.42 -22.61
CA ALA A 409 3.30 8.18 -21.35
C ALA A 409 2.37 9.39 -21.51
N SER A 410 2.28 9.98 -22.70
CA SER A 410 1.35 11.05 -23.02
C SER A 410 -0.12 10.63 -22.99
N GLY A 411 -0.41 9.34 -23.15
CA GLY A 411 -1.77 8.80 -23.27
C GLY A 411 -2.19 8.41 -24.69
N CYS A 412 -1.39 8.73 -25.71
CA CYS A 412 -1.68 8.36 -27.10
C CYS A 412 -1.17 6.96 -27.47
N TRP A 413 -1.63 6.46 -28.62
CA TRP A 413 -1.11 5.28 -29.30
C TRP A 413 -0.52 5.66 -30.65
N GLU A 414 0.40 4.83 -31.13
CA GLU A 414 1.00 4.93 -32.46
C GLU A 414 0.47 3.82 -33.36
N LEU A 415 0.46 4.09 -34.67
CA LEU A 415 -0.04 3.17 -35.69
C LEU A 415 0.98 2.08 -36.00
N GLU A 416 1.33 1.27 -35.00
CA GLU A 416 2.29 0.18 -35.09
C GLU A 416 1.58 -1.16 -35.40
N PRO A 417 2.27 -2.14 -36.03
CA PRO A 417 1.69 -3.47 -36.32
C PRO A 417 1.14 -4.19 -35.09
N GLU A 418 1.76 -3.98 -33.93
CA GLU A 418 1.33 -4.53 -32.65
C GLU A 418 -0.06 -4.01 -32.24
N LEU A 419 -0.36 -2.72 -32.52
CA LEU A 419 -1.68 -2.17 -32.26
C LEU A 419 -2.72 -2.86 -33.13
N ALA A 420 -2.46 -3.00 -34.44
CA ALA A 420 -3.35 -3.71 -35.35
C ALA A 420 -3.66 -5.13 -34.86
N LYS A 421 -2.60 -5.86 -34.48
CA LYS A 421 -2.70 -7.22 -33.94
C LYS A 421 -3.58 -7.28 -32.69
N THR A 422 -3.36 -6.41 -31.71
CA THR A 422 -4.16 -6.38 -30.47
C THR A 422 -5.64 -6.08 -30.75
N LEU A 423 -5.92 -5.22 -31.74
CA LEU A 423 -7.27 -4.87 -32.15
C LEU A 423 -7.93 -5.93 -33.05
N SER A 424 -7.23 -7.03 -33.36
CA SER A 424 -7.66 -8.05 -34.34
C SER A 424 -7.92 -7.49 -35.74
N GLN A 425 -7.10 -6.53 -36.17
CA GLN A 425 -7.12 -5.89 -37.48
C GLN A 425 -5.77 -6.04 -38.19
N THR A 426 -5.69 -5.75 -39.49
CA THR A 426 -4.39 -5.63 -40.19
C THR A 426 -3.89 -4.19 -40.19
N SER A 427 -2.57 -4.00 -40.29
CA SER A 427 -1.98 -2.67 -40.42
C SER A 427 -2.48 -1.94 -41.67
N GLN A 428 -2.83 -2.69 -42.72
CA GLN A 428 -3.38 -2.13 -43.96
C GLN A 428 -4.80 -1.61 -43.73
N ASP A 429 -5.66 -2.36 -43.04
CA ASP A 429 -7.03 -1.94 -42.73
C ASP A 429 -7.06 -0.64 -41.93
N LEU A 430 -6.15 -0.51 -40.96
CA LEU A 430 -6.01 0.71 -40.17
C LEU A 430 -5.57 1.91 -41.03
N GLN A 431 -4.68 1.71 -42.00
CA GLN A 431 -4.20 2.78 -42.87
C GLN A 431 -5.25 3.17 -43.92
N ASP A 432 -5.93 2.20 -44.51
CA ASP A 432 -6.93 2.41 -45.56
C ASP A 432 -8.19 3.12 -45.05
N LYS A 433 -8.51 2.94 -43.76
CA LYS A 433 -9.64 3.60 -43.11
C LYS A 433 -9.30 4.90 -42.40
N GLN A 434 -8.04 5.32 -42.40
CA GLN A 434 -7.63 6.58 -41.78
C GLN A 434 -8.22 7.78 -42.55
N PRO A 435 -8.95 8.69 -41.89
CA PRO A 435 -9.41 9.93 -42.53
C PRO A 435 -8.23 10.82 -42.96
N SER A 436 -8.32 11.44 -44.13
CA SER A 436 -7.23 12.20 -44.76
C SER A 436 -6.72 13.39 -43.94
N MET A 437 -7.59 13.98 -43.11
CA MET A 437 -7.28 15.11 -42.23
C MET A 437 -6.75 14.71 -40.84
N ALA A 438 -6.77 13.42 -40.50
CA ALA A 438 -6.37 12.94 -39.18
C ALA A 438 -4.87 12.62 -39.15
N ASN A 439 -4.17 13.14 -38.14
CA ASN A 439 -2.82 12.67 -37.81
C ASN A 439 -2.87 11.17 -37.42
N LYS A 440 -1.85 10.39 -37.80
CA LYS A 440 -1.70 8.96 -37.48
C LYS A 440 -1.87 8.67 -35.99
N GLU A 441 -1.30 9.49 -35.11
CA GLU A 441 -1.41 9.32 -33.65
C GLU A 441 -2.83 9.60 -33.14
N VAL A 442 -3.50 10.61 -33.70
CA VAL A 442 -4.90 10.93 -33.39
C VAL A 442 -5.80 9.79 -33.81
N TRP A 443 -5.61 9.29 -35.04
CA TRP A 443 -6.34 8.15 -35.57
C TRP A 443 -6.12 6.89 -34.72
N ALA A 444 -4.88 6.49 -34.46
CA ALA A 444 -4.54 5.34 -33.63
C ALA A 444 -5.16 5.43 -32.23
N THR A 445 -5.12 6.62 -31.63
CA THR A 445 -5.72 6.87 -30.31
C THR A 445 -7.25 6.74 -30.35
N ILE A 446 -7.92 7.28 -31.37
CA ILE A 446 -9.38 7.16 -31.50
C ILE A 446 -9.81 5.71 -31.73
N VAL A 447 -9.09 4.95 -32.56
CA VAL A 447 -9.38 3.53 -32.77
C VAL A 447 -9.22 2.75 -31.45
N ALA A 448 -8.15 2.99 -30.69
CA ALA A 448 -7.95 2.37 -29.38
C ALA A 448 -9.08 2.72 -28.39
N LEU A 449 -9.52 3.98 -28.37
CA LEU A 449 -10.64 4.43 -27.53
C LEU A 449 -11.97 3.77 -27.91
N VAL A 450 -12.29 3.69 -29.20
CA VAL A 450 -13.50 3.01 -29.68
C VAL A 450 -13.46 1.53 -29.34
N TRP A 451 -12.30 0.88 -29.48
CA TRP A 451 -12.13 -0.52 -29.09
C TRP A 451 -12.37 -0.75 -27.60
N LEU A 452 -11.82 0.10 -26.73
CA LEU A 452 -12.02 0.01 -25.27
C LEU A 452 -13.50 0.16 -24.90
N HIS A 453 -14.18 1.16 -25.45
CA HIS A 453 -15.59 1.43 -25.16
C HIS A 453 -16.55 0.42 -25.81
N GLY A 454 -16.24 -0.06 -27.01
CA GLY A 454 -17.12 -0.93 -27.78
C GLY A 454 -16.95 -2.42 -27.46
N LEU A 455 -15.70 -2.86 -27.30
CA LEU A 455 -15.36 -4.29 -27.18
C LEU A 455 -14.83 -4.70 -25.79
N LYS A 456 -14.49 -3.75 -24.92
CA LYS A 456 -14.04 -4.00 -23.54
C LYS A 456 -14.84 -3.23 -22.49
N ALA A 457 -16.12 -2.94 -22.77
CA ALA A 457 -17.01 -2.22 -21.86
C ALA A 457 -17.19 -2.90 -20.50
N ASP A 458 -17.06 -4.23 -20.46
CA ASP A 458 -17.14 -5.07 -19.25
C ASP A 458 -15.96 -4.84 -18.27
N ALA A 459 -14.81 -4.40 -18.78
CA ALA A 459 -13.61 -4.14 -17.99
C ALA A 459 -13.35 -2.62 -17.78
N LYS A 460 -14.40 -1.80 -17.84
CA LYS A 460 -14.30 -0.32 -17.77
C LYS A 460 -13.53 0.18 -16.56
N ASP A 461 -13.70 -0.46 -15.43
CA ASP A 461 -13.02 -0.16 -14.17
C ASP A 461 -11.51 -0.41 -14.20
N GLU A 462 -10.98 -1.12 -15.20
CA GLU A 462 -9.54 -1.31 -15.41
C GLU A 462 -8.91 -0.24 -16.31
N TRP A 463 -9.66 0.28 -17.29
CA TRP A 463 -9.09 1.16 -18.32
C TRP A 463 -9.56 2.62 -18.25
N GLU A 464 -10.53 2.99 -17.40
CA GLU A 464 -11.09 4.35 -17.42
C GLU A 464 -10.03 5.44 -17.22
N LEU A 465 -9.00 5.19 -16.40
CA LEU A 465 -7.90 6.14 -16.19
C LEU A 465 -7.04 6.32 -17.45
N LEU A 466 -6.84 5.26 -18.23
CA LEU A 466 -6.10 5.30 -19.49
C LEU A 466 -6.87 6.12 -20.53
N VAL A 467 -8.19 5.94 -20.59
CA VAL A 467 -9.07 6.70 -21.48
C VAL A 467 -9.09 8.17 -21.10
N MET A 468 -9.22 8.50 -19.81
CA MET A 468 -9.17 9.91 -19.37
C MET A 468 -7.87 10.61 -19.75
N LYS A 469 -6.75 9.89 -19.65
CA LYS A 469 -5.43 10.38 -20.07
C LYS A 469 -5.34 10.58 -21.58
N ALA A 470 -5.81 9.61 -22.37
CA ALA A 470 -5.87 9.68 -23.82
C ALA A 470 -6.77 10.82 -24.32
N ALA A 471 -7.96 10.98 -23.73
CA ALA A 471 -8.88 12.06 -24.03
C ALA A 471 -8.27 13.43 -23.72
N THR A 472 -7.57 13.56 -22.59
CA THR A 472 -6.84 14.79 -22.24
C THR A 472 -5.78 15.14 -23.28
N TRP A 473 -5.03 14.14 -23.75
CA TRP A 473 -4.05 14.33 -24.83
C TRP A 473 -4.72 14.70 -26.16
N LEU A 474 -5.83 14.05 -26.55
CA LEU A 474 -6.54 14.38 -27.79
C LEU A 474 -7.07 15.82 -27.78
N ARG A 475 -7.63 16.27 -26.66
CA ARG A 475 -8.07 17.67 -26.49
C ARG A 475 -6.91 18.66 -26.63
N SER A 476 -5.69 18.29 -26.22
CA SER A 476 -4.51 19.16 -26.39
C SER A 476 -3.97 19.21 -27.83
N GLN A 477 -4.37 18.28 -28.70
CA GLN A 477 -3.91 18.28 -30.11
C GLN A 477 -4.67 19.26 -31.00
N ASN A 478 -5.79 19.84 -30.56
CA ASN A 478 -6.68 20.66 -31.40
C ASN A 478 -7.00 20.01 -32.76
N ALA A 479 -7.18 18.68 -32.77
CA ALA A 479 -7.37 17.92 -34.00
C ALA A 479 -8.73 18.23 -34.65
N VAL A 480 -8.73 18.39 -35.97
CA VAL A 480 -9.93 18.58 -36.79
C VAL A 480 -10.45 17.21 -37.25
N GLY A 481 -11.77 17.07 -37.45
CA GLY A 481 -12.36 15.82 -37.98
C GLY A 481 -12.49 14.68 -36.96
N LEU A 482 -12.52 15.00 -35.65
CA LEU A 482 -12.67 13.98 -34.60
C LEU A 482 -13.95 13.13 -34.79
N SER A 483 -15.06 13.73 -35.22
CA SER A 483 -16.31 13.00 -35.45
C SER A 483 -16.18 11.99 -36.59
N GLU A 484 -15.56 12.39 -37.70
CA GLU A 484 -15.31 11.51 -38.86
C GLU A 484 -14.36 10.36 -38.50
N CYS A 485 -13.37 10.63 -37.64
CA CYS A 485 -12.50 9.58 -37.10
C CYS A 485 -13.27 8.59 -36.23
N VAL A 486 -14.18 9.06 -35.38
CA VAL A 486 -14.99 8.17 -34.54
C VAL A 486 -15.92 7.31 -35.39
N GLU A 487 -16.54 7.89 -36.42
CA GLU A 487 -17.39 7.16 -37.38
C GLU A 487 -16.59 6.11 -38.16
N ALA A 488 -15.41 6.47 -38.68
CA ALA A 488 -14.53 5.55 -39.39
C ALA A 488 -14.02 4.41 -38.49
N ALA A 489 -13.67 4.71 -37.23
CA ALA A 489 -13.23 3.71 -36.26
C ALA A 489 -14.37 2.76 -35.86
N ASN A 490 -15.59 3.28 -35.68
CA ASN A 490 -16.78 2.48 -35.42
C ASN A 490 -17.06 1.52 -36.59
N ALA A 491 -16.98 2.01 -37.83
CA ALA A 491 -17.16 1.18 -39.02
C ALA A 491 -16.07 0.08 -39.13
N LEU A 492 -14.82 0.41 -38.82
CA LEU A 492 -13.71 -0.56 -38.82
C LEU A 492 -13.91 -1.67 -37.77
N LEU A 493 -14.33 -1.31 -36.56
CA LEU A 493 -14.43 -2.23 -35.43
C LEU A 493 -15.82 -2.84 -35.24
N GLY A 494 -16.79 -2.51 -36.10
CA GLY A 494 -18.18 -2.96 -35.95
C GLY A 494 -18.87 -2.45 -34.67
N CYS A 495 -18.49 -1.25 -34.22
CA CYS A 495 -18.95 -0.64 -32.97
C CYS A 495 -19.92 0.54 -33.22
N SER A 496 -20.58 1.02 -32.15
CA SER A 496 -21.46 2.21 -32.20
C SER A 496 -21.21 3.12 -30.99
N VAL A 497 -19.95 3.52 -30.81
CA VAL A 497 -19.53 4.39 -29.70
C VAL A 497 -19.75 5.85 -30.07
N GLN A 498 -20.42 6.59 -29.19
CA GLN A 498 -20.63 8.03 -29.36
C GLN A 498 -19.37 8.82 -29.01
N LYS A 499 -19.12 9.94 -29.70
CA LYS A 499 -17.97 10.81 -29.45
C LYS A 499 -17.89 11.27 -27.98
N ASP A 500 -19.02 11.68 -27.39
CA ASP A 500 -19.09 12.15 -26.01
C ASP A 500 -18.68 11.06 -25.01
N ALA A 501 -18.94 9.79 -25.33
CA ALA A 501 -18.54 8.66 -24.49
C ALA A 501 -17.01 8.55 -24.37
N LEU A 502 -16.27 9.01 -25.38
CA LEU A 502 -14.80 9.05 -25.40
C LEU A 502 -14.23 10.26 -24.62
N GLY A 503 -15.10 11.14 -24.12
CA GLY A 503 -14.71 12.40 -23.49
C GLY A 503 -14.14 13.42 -24.48
N LEU A 504 -14.63 13.48 -25.71
CA LEU A 504 -14.12 14.39 -26.76
C LEU A 504 -15.11 15.50 -27.14
#